data_AF-A0A8H9L9Z5-F1
#
_entry.id   AF-A0A8H9L9Z5-F1
#
_cell.length_a   1.000
_cell.length_b   1.000
_cell.length_c   1.000
_cell.angle_alpha   90.00
_cell.angle_beta   90.00
_cell.angle_gamma   90.00
#
_symmetry.space_group_name_H-M   'P 1'
#
loop_
_entity.id
_entity.type
_entity.pdbx_description
1 polymer ?
#
loop_
_entity_poly.entity_id
_entity_poly.type
_entity_poly.pdbx_seq_one_letter_code
_entity_poly.pdbx_strand_id
1 'polypeptide(L)' 'MTPTKYRWLTVGETYRYGPKLGKGDDTRRGTSCTVLIVPRPGAIGNVLVRFPDGHEAVVPSGVLRKVAA' A
#
# COMPACT_ATOMS: atom_id res chain seq x y z
N MET A 1 -19.85 7.86 6.04
CA MET A 1 -18.47 8.40 6.17
C MET A 1 -17.80 8.30 4.82
N THR A 2 -17.14 9.37 4.35
CA THR A 2 -16.44 9.37 3.06
C THR A 2 -15.14 8.56 3.20
N PRO A 3 -14.90 7.55 2.35
CA PRO A 3 -13.67 6.77 2.41
C PRO A 3 -12.45 7.67 2.18
N THR A 4 -11.44 7.56 3.03
CA THR A 4 -10.18 8.29 2.89
C THR A 4 -9.37 7.68 1.76
N LYS A 5 -9.16 8.44 0.69
CA LYS A 5 -8.53 7.99 -0.56
C LYS A 5 -7.29 8.79 -0.91
N TYR A 6 -6.34 8.12 -1.56
CA TYR A 6 -5.14 8.71 -2.12
C TYR A 6 -4.76 7.99 -3.42
N ARG A 7 -4.77 8.70 -4.55
CA ARG A 7 -4.64 8.10 -5.88
C ARG A 7 -5.71 7.00 -6.07
N TRP A 8 -5.30 5.77 -6.37
CA TRP A 8 -6.17 4.59 -6.47
C TRP A 8 -6.31 3.80 -5.16
N LEU A 9 -5.70 4.28 -4.06
CA LEU A 9 -5.69 3.62 -2.77
C LEU A 9 -6.83 4.13 -1.88
N THR A 10 -7.50 3.21 -1.19
CA THR A 10 -8.48 3.49 -0.14
C THR A 10 -7.97 2.90 1.18
N VAL A 11 -8.07 3.67 2.27
CA VAL A 11 -7.77 3.15 3.62
C VAL A 11 -8.72 2.00 3.95
N GLY A 12 -8.18 0.91 4.49
CA GLY A 12 -8.90 -0.33 4.81
C GLY A 12 -9.03 -1.32 3.65
N GLU A 13 -8.70 -0.92 2.41
CA GLU A 13 -8.68 -1.84 1.27
C GLU A 13 -7.35 -2.60 1.17
N THR A 14 -7.42 -3.78 0.54
CA THR A 14 -6.27 -4.66 0.29
C THR A 14 -5.67 -4.38 -1.09
N TYR A 15 -4.35 -4.32 -1.15
CA TYR A 15 -3.55 -4.13 -2.36
C TYR A 15 -2.41 -5.14 -2.41
N ARG A 16 -1.88 -5.40 -3.59
CA ARG A 16 -0.69 -6.24 -3.77
C ARG A 16 0.56 -5.37 -3.67
N TYR A 17 1.47 -5.72 -2.76
CA TYR A 17 2.79 -5.13 -2.67
C TYR A 17 3.65 -5.66 -3.82
N GLY A 18 4.10 -4.78 -4.70
CA GLY A 18 4.81 -5.15 -5.92
C GLY A 18 5.86 -4.13 -6.30
N PRO A 19 6.91 -3.96 -5.49
CA PRO A 19 8.01 -3.12 -5.89
C PRO A 19 8.83 -3.76 -7.04
N LYS A 20 9.71 -2.97 -7.65
CA LYS A 20 10.69 -3.47 -8.62
C LYS A 20 11.71 -4.36 -7.89
N LEU A 21 12.24 -5.36 -8.59
CA LEU A 21 13.29 -6.24 -8.05
C LEU A 21 14.48 -5.40 -7.54
N GLY A 22 14.96 -5.67 -6.33
CA GLY A 22 16.05 -4.92 -5.70
C GLY A 22 15.64 -3.53 -5.19
N LYS A 23 14.34 -3.24 -5.10
CA LYS A 23 13.80 -2.02 -4.50
C LYS A 23 12.76 -2.41 -3.46
N GLY A 24 12.94 -2.00 -2.20
CA GLY A 24 12.02 -2.35 -1.13
C GLY A 24 12.24 -3.78 -0.63
N ASP A 25 11.21 -4.37 -0.03
CA ASP A 25 11.31 -5.69 0.58
C ASP A 25 10.94 -6.79 -0.41
N ASP A 26 11.94 -7.31 -1.11
CA ASP A 26 11.76 -8.39 -2.08
C ASP A 26 11.15 -9.66 -1.47
N THR A 27 11.32 -9.91 -0.16
CA THR A 27 10.75 -11.09 0.51
C THR A 27 9.23 -11.02 0.62
N ARG A 28 8.66 -9.81 0.60
CA ARG A 28 7.22 -9.54 0.66
C ARG A 28 6.63 -9.23 -0.72
N ARG A 29 7.45 -9.22 -1.77
CA ARG A 29 7.01 -8.91 -3.13
C ARG A 29 5.99 -9.94 -3.59
N GLY A 30 4.84 -9.45 -4.00
CA GLY A 30 3.71 -10.25 -4.46
C GLY A 30 2.66 -10.53 -3.38
N THR A 31 2.95 -10.25 -2.12
CA THR A 31 2.04 -10.42 -0.98
C THR A 31 0.99 -9.31 -0.95
N SER A 32 -0.22 -9.62 -0.46
CA SER A 32 -1.26 -8.63 -0.20
C SER A 32 -0.99 -7.86 1.10
N CYS A 33 -1.44 -6.61 1.18
CA CYS A 33 -1.37 -5.78 2.38
C CYS A 33 -2.55 -4.82 2.44
N THR A 34 -2.97 -4.48 3.65
CA THR A 34 -4.05 -3.52 3.91
C THR A 34 -3.47 -2.12 4.08
N VAL A 35 -4.04 -1.12 3.40
CA VAL A 35 -3.63 0.28 3.59
C VAL A 35 -4.24 0.82 4.89
N LEU A 36 -3.40 1.31 5.80
CA LEU A 36 -3.82 1.88 7.08
C LEU A 36 -3.89 3.40 7.05
N ILE A 37 -2.87 4.03 6.46
CA ILE A 37 -2.75 5.48 6.42
C ILE A 37 -2.30 5.91 5.03
N VAL A 38 -2.96 6.94 4.50
CA VAL A 38 -2.58 7.59 3.26
C VAL A 38 -2.18 9.05 3.50
N PRO A 39 -1.30 9.62 2.66
CA PRO A 39 -1.02 11.05 2.67
C PRO A 39 -2.28 11.90 2.51
N ARG A 40 -2.16 13.17 2.86
CA ARG A 40 -3.20 14.16 2.53
C ARG A 40 -3.36 14.25 1.00
N PRO A 41 -4.58 14.48 0.51
CA PRO A 41 -4.81 14.72 -0.92
C PRO A 41 -3.89 15.83 -1.46
N GLY A 42 -3.33 15.63 -2.65
CA GLY A 42 -2.41 16.59 -3.29
C GLY A 42 -0.93 16.46 -2.90
N ALA A 43 -0.58 15.71 -1.85
CA ALA A 43 0.82 15.43 -1.51
C ALA A 43 1.36 14.24 -2.31
N ILE A 44 2.66 14.22 -2.62
CA ILE A 44 3.34 12.99 -3.06
C ILE A 44 3.86 12.28 -1.81
N GLY A 45 3.53 11.01 -1.61
CA GLY A 45 3.96 10.34 -0.39
C GLY A 45 3.88 8.83 -0.36
N ASN A 46 4.51 8.34 0.70
CA ASN A 46 4.44 6.95 1.15
C ASN A 46 3.15 6.72 1.93
N VAL A 47 2.74 5.46 2.00
CA VAL A 47 1.56 5.00 2.73
C VAL A 47 2.00 4.01 3.80
N LEU A 48 1.26 3.95 4.90
CA LEU A 48 1.43 2.88 5.88
C LEU A 48 0.54 1.71 5.47
N VAL A 49 1.14 0.51 5.40
CA VAL A 49 0.42 -0.74 5.14
C VAL A 49 0.66 -1.73 6.26
N ARG A 50 -0.29 -2.65 6.45
CA ARG A 50 -0.15 -3.83 7.29
C ARG A 50 -0.20 -5.09 6.44
N PHE A 51 0.81 -5.93 6.59
CA PHE A 51 0.91 -7.24 5.96
C PHE A 51 0.16 -8.31 6.78
N PRO A 52 -0.12 -9.50 6.20
CA PRO A 52 -0.91 -10.54 6.87
C PRO A 52 -0.23 -11.15 8.10
N ASP A 53 1.11 -11.05 8.18
CA ASP A 53 1.92 -11.41 9.36
C ASP A 53 1.81 -10.38 10.50
N GLY A 54 1.01 -9.33 10.33
CA GLY A 54 0.86 -8.22 11.28
C GLY A 54 1.96 -7.18 11.16
N HIS A 55 2.96 -7.37 10.29
CA HIS A 55 4.04 -6.41 10.09
C HIS A 55 3.51 -5.14 9.42
N GLU A 56 3.92 -3.98 9.92
CA GLU A 56 3.58 -2.69 9.34
C GLU A 56 4.78 -2.06 8.65
N ALA A 57 4.57 -1.50 7.46
CA ALA A 57 5.62 -0.87 6.70
C ALA A 57 5.15 0.41 6.02
N VAL A 58 6.06 1.38 5.93
CA VAL A 58 5.87 2.60 5.14
C VAL A 58 6.44 2.36 3.75
N VAL A 59 5.58 2.39 2.73
CA VAL A 59 5.95 2.05 1.35
C VAL A 59 5.51 3.14 0.36
N PRO A 60 6.23 3.36 -0.74
CA PRO A 60 5.78 4.31 -1.76
C PRO A 60 4.46 3.85 -2.38
N SER A 61 3.45 4.71 -2.48
CA SER A 61 2.14 4.33 -3.06
C SER A 61 2.22 3.67 -4.44
N GLY A 62 3.22 4.02 -5.25
CA GLY A 62 3.43 3.46 -6.60
C GLY A 62 3.81 1.98 -6.63
N VAL A 63 4.19 1.38 -5.50
CA VAL A 63 4.49 -0.06 -5.41
C VAL A 63 3.25 -0.90 -5.08
N LEU A 64 2.11 -0.26 -4.79
CA LEU A 64 0.86 -0.94 -4.49
C LEU A 64 -0.01 -1.06 -5.74
N ARG A 65 -0.43 -2.28 -6.05
CA ARG A 65 -1.31 -2.60 -7.18
C ARG A 65 -2.67 -3.04 -6.66
N LYS A 66 -3.74 -2.59 -7.31
CA LYS A 66 -5.09 -3.08 -7.00
C LYS A 66 -5.12 -4.58 -7.26
N VAL A 67 -5.62 -5.35 -6.30
CA VAL A 67 -5.86 -6.78 -6.53
C VAL A 67 -7.08 -6.84 -7.45
N ALA A 68 -6.93 -7.39 -8.65
CA ALA A 68 -8.08 -7.68 -9.49
C ALA A 68 -8.89 -8.78 -8.79
N ALA A 69 -10.20 -8.59 -8.70
CA ALA A 69 -11.12 -9.65 -8.30
C ALA A 69 -11.19 -10.73 -9.38
#